data_AF-A0A9W7E7M2-F1
#
_entry.id   AF-A0A9W7E7M2-F1
#
_cell.length_a   1.000
_cell.length_b   1.000
_cell.length_c   1.000
_cell.angle_alpha   90.00
_cell.angle_beta   90.00
_cell.angle_gamma   90.00
#
_symmetry.space_group_name_H-M   'P 1'
#
loop_
_entity.id
_entity.type
_entity.pdbx_description
1 polymer ?
#
loop_
_entity_poly.entity_id
_entity_poly.type
_entity_poly.pdbx_seq_one_letter_code
_entity_poly.pdbx_strand_id
1 'polypeptide(L)'
;MSNVVEDVLRGTLSYLRFTLSLSSKDVRDIVKSNPSVLKYSRLQCEKFVTLMLGFFSKDVVREVVIKCPKLLGYNTGLLEEKIKVFREITGFGEEDYEVFVGRNPKIFKYGVENFRGTVEYFKGLGIGEEGLERILLNYPRILTYSVTSKLRPNISYFTDRLDLKPRDVPVLLKGFPPLAWLRKEDLERKLEFLETELGYDKEDMRGMILRMPQVLGLSLERNLKPSLEYLREEIGEASLRESCKEFPSVLVYSLEGRVRPRVEELKRRGFEPRFVQVYVLGLGEERWKKWLEKQGETWTINE
;
A
#
# COMPACT_ATOMS: atom_id res chain seq x y z
N MET A 1 22.47 41.86 15.42
CA MET A 1 21.32 41.01 15.00
C MET A 1 21.48 39.53 15.39
N SER A 2 22.38 39.13 16.31
CA SER A 2 22.73 37.71 16.49
C SER A 2 22.20 36.98 17.73
N ASN A 3 21.77 37.64 18.82
CA ASN A 3 21.38 36.90 20.04
C ASN A 3 19.87 36.65 20.20
N VAL A 4 19.02 37.59 19.74
CA VAL A 4 17.55 37.46 19.86
C VAL A 4 17.00 36.37 18.93
N VAL A 5 17.61 36.22 17.74
CA VAL A 5 17.19 35.20 16.77
C VAL A 5 17.55 33.81 17.30
N GLU A 6 18.74 33.60 17.87
CA GLU A 6 19.11 32.32 18.48
C GLU A 6 18.24 31.95 19.71
N ASP A 7 17.88 32.91 20.56
CA ASP A 7 17.02 32.66 21.73
C ASP A 7 15.55 32.38 21.35
N VAL A 8 15.01 33.07 20.34
CA VAL A 8 13.66 32.80 19.82
C VAL A 8 13.59 31.45 19.09
N LEU A 9 14.66 31.09 18.35
CA LEU A 9 14.81 29.77 17.73
C LEU A 9 14.91 28.66 18.78
N ARG A 10 15.57 28.93 19.92
CA ARG A 10 15.56 28.05 21.08
C ARG A 10 14.15 27.93 21.69
N GLY A 11 13.37 29.01 21.78
CA GLY A 11 12.04 29.00 22.41
C GLY A 11 11.02 28.07 21.73
N THR A 12 10.77 28.25 20.43
CA THR A 12 9.74 27.47 19.70
C THR A 12 10.12 25.99 19.61
N LEU A 13 11.37 25.68 19.26
CA LEU A 13 11.82 24.29 19.16
C LEU A 13 11.94 23.63 20.54
N SER A 14 12.32 24.36 21.59
CA SER A 14 12.33 23.81 22.95
C SER A 14 10.92 23.52 23.46
N TYR A 15 9.95 24.40 23.16
CA TYR A 15 8.54 24.13 23.45
C TYR A 15 8.07 22.83 22.77
N LEU A 16 8.23 22.72 21.45
CA LEU A 16 7.83 21.51 20.73
C LEU A 16 8.54 20.26 21.27
N ARG A 17 9.84 20.40 21.58
CA ARG A 17 10.65 19.30 22.12
C ARG A 17 10.13 18.82 23.47
N PHE A 18 9.83 19.73 24.38
CA PHE A 18 9.36 19.39 25.72
C PHE A 18 7.92 18.86 25.69
N THR A 19 7.01 19.58 25.03
CA THR A 19 5.58 19.26 25.00
C THR A 19 5.30 17.95 24.26
N LEU A 20 5.95 17.71 23.12
CA LEU A 20 5.75 16.51 22.30
C LEU A 20 6.80 15.42 22.54
N SER A 21 7.69 15.61 23.53
CA SER A 21 8.77 14.67 23.86
C SER A 21 9.64 14.29 22.64
N LEU A 22 9.96 15.28 21.81
CA LEU A 22 10.77 15.08 20.60
C LEU A 22 12.23 14.76 20.96
N SER A 23 12.81 13.82 20.24
CA SER A 23 14.24 13.55 20.33
C SER A 23 15.05 14.65 19.62
N SER A 24 16.36 14.73 19.91
CA SER A 24 17.26 15.62 19.15
C SER A 24 17.31 15.26 17.66
N LYS A 25 17.06 13.99 17.29
CA LYS A 25 16.94 13.57 15.90
C LYS A 25 15.68 14.13 15.26
N ASP A 26 14.54 14.02 15.95
CA ASP A 26 13.24 14.50 15.46
C ASP A 26 13.29 16.00 15.17
N VAL A 27 13.88 16.80 16.07
CA VAL A 27 14.06 18.25 15.86
C VAL A 27 14.90 18.53 14.60
N ARG A 28 15.98 17.77 14.38
CA ARG A 28 16.78 17.91 13.15
C ARG A 28 15.98 17.54 11.90
N ASP A 29 15.21 16.46 11.94
CA ASP A 29 14.39 16.01 10.81
C ASP A 29 13.29 17.02 10.47
N ILE A 30 12.70 17.66 11.49
CA ILE A 30 11.73 18.76 11.34
C ILE A 30 12.38 19.96 10.64
N VAL A 31 13.52 20.44 11.12
CA VAL A 31 14.21 21.61 10.54
C VAL A 31 14.70 21.31 9.12
N LYS A 32 15.21 20.09 8.88
CA LYS A 32 15.67 19.66 7.56
C LYS A 32 14.52 19.59 6.55
N SER A 33 13.37 19.06 6.94
CA SER A 33 12.21 18.89 6.05
C SER A 33 11.39 20.18 5.85
N ASN A 34 11.41 21.10 6.81
CA ASN A 34 10.74 22.40 6.73
C ASN A 34 11.56 23.50 7.44
N PRO A 35 12.60 24.08 6.81
CA PRO A 35 13.42 25.13 7.43
C PRO A 35 12.63 26.36 7.88
N SER A 36 11.47 26.62 7.26
CA SER A 36 10.57 27.72 7.64
C SER A 36 10.02 27.59 9.06
N VAL A 37 10.08 26.41 9.69
CA VAL A 37 9.68 26.20 11.09
C VAL A 37 10.41 27.12 12.06
N LEU A 38 11.65 27.49 11.73
CA LEU A 38 12.49 28.43 12.47
C LEU A 38 11.89 29.85 12.54
N LYS A 39 10.98 30.18 11.61
CA LYS A 39 10.29 31.48 11.55
C LYS A 39 8.93 31.47 12.26
N TYR A 40 8.44 30.31 12.71
CA TYR A 40 7.14 30.22 13.37
C TYR A 40 7.23 30.73 14.81
N SER A 41 6.24 31.53 15.21
CA SER A 41 6.19 32.06 16.58
C SER A 41 5.78 30.96 17.56
N ARG A 42 6.24 31.08 18.81
CA ARG A 42 5.88 30.13 19.88
C ARG A 42 4.36 30.03 20.05
N LEU A 43 3.66 31.16 20.07
CA LEU A 43 2.20 31.21 20.19
C LEU A 43 1.49 30.48 19.04
N GLN A 44 1.99 30.59 17.81
CA GLN A 44 1.44 29.87 16.66
C GLN A 44 1.57 28.34 16.85
N CYS A 45 2.75 27.88 17.24
CA CYS A 45 2.99 26.46 17.52
C CYS A 45 2.16 25.96 18.71
N GLU A 46 2.03 26.75 19.77
CA GLU A 46 1.20 26.44 20.94
C GLU A 46 -0.28 26.28 20.57
N LYS A 47 -0.84 27.21 19.78
CA LYS A 47 -2.21 27.11 19.29
C LYS A 47 -2.43 25.85 18.46
N PHE A 48 -1.50 25.54 17.54
CA PHE A 48 -1.57 24.33 16.74
C PHE A 48 -1.52 23.07 17.60
N VAL A 49 -0.54 22.96 18.50
CA VAL A 49 -0.36 21.78 19.35
C VAL A 49 -1.56 21.59 20.28
N THR A 50 -2.06 22.66 20.88
CA THR A 50 -3.24 22.62 21.75
C THR A 50 -4.47 22.14 20.99
N LEU A 51 -4.71 22.68 19.79
CA LEU A 51 -5.80 22.22 18.92
C LEU A 51 -5.65 20.72 18.63
N MET A 52 -4.49 20.29 18.15
CA MET A 52 -4.27 18.91 17.74
C MET A 52 -4.39 17.92 18.90
N LEU A 53 -3.93 18.29 20.10
CA LEU A 53 -4.09 17.47 21.31
C LEU A 53 -5.55 17.37 21.78
N GLY A 54 -6.43 18.28 21.33
CA GLY A 54 -7.87 18.17 21.55
C GLY A 54 -8.55 17.11 20.68
N PHE A 55 -7.91 16.67 19.60
CA PHE A 55 -8.44 15.66 18.67
C PHE A 55 -7.67 14.35 18.66
N PHE A 56 -6.37 14.39 19.01
CA PHE A 56 -5.46 13.28 18.80
C PHE A 56 -4.55 13.08 20.01
N SER A 57 -4.16 11.84 20.25
CA SER A 57 -3.13 11.48 21.21
C SER A 57 -1.81 12.21 20.96
N LYS A 58 -1.05 12.43 22.03
CA LYS A 58 0.25 13.11 21.98
C LYS A 58 1.21 12.47 20.96
N ASP A 59 1.17 11.14 20.83
CA ASP A 59 2.01 10.40 19.89
C ASP A 59 1.63 10.69 18.44
N VAL A 60 0.34 10.78 18.12
CA VAL A 60 -0.11 11.19 16.77
C VAL A 60 0.26 12.64 16.48
N VAL A 61 0.09 13.56 17.44
CA VAL A 61 0.49 14.96 17.26
C VAL A 61 2.00 15.08 17.01
N ARG A 62 2.80 14.31 17.74
CA ARG A 62 4.25 14.20 17.54
C ARG A 62 4.57 13.74 16.12
N GLU A 63 3.97 12.65 15.66
CA GLU A 63 4.15 12.12 14.30
C GLU A 63 3.76 13.13 13.21
N VAL A 64 2.64 13.83 13.41
CA VAL A 64 2.17 14.89 12.50
C VAL A 64 3.21 16.01 12.36
N VAL A 65 3.75 16.49 13.48
CA VAL A 65 4.77 17.56 13.49
C VAL A 65 6.06 17.10 12.82
N ILE A 66 6.49 15.86 13.04
CA ILE A 66 7.70 15.29 12.41
C ILE A 66 7.52 15.14 10.90
N LYS A 67 6.43 14.50 10.46
CA LYS A 67 6.21 14.14 9.04
C LYS A 67 5.72 15.30 8.18
N CYS A 68 5.04 16.28 8.77
CA CYS A 68 4.54 17.45 8.04
C CYS A 68 4.61 18.75 8.87
N PRO A 69 5.82 19.25 9.20
CA PRO A 69 5.98 20.42 10.08
C PRO A 69 5.38 21.71 9.50
N LYS A 70 5.11 21.76 8.19
CA LYS A 70 4.44 22.90 7.55
C LYS A 70 3.02 23.15 8.09
N LEU A 71 2.39 22.15 8.70
CA LEU A 71 1.07 22.29 9.32
C LEU A 71 1.09 23.21 10.55
N LEU A 72 2.23 23.34 11.24
CA LEU A 72 2.39 24.33 12.32
C LEU A 72 2.09 25.76 11.85
N GLY A 73 2.27 26.01 10.54
CA GLY A 73 1.98 27.29 9.91
C GLY A 73 0.51 27.52 9.56
N TYR A 74 -0.39 26.55 9.76
CA TYR A 74 -1.76 26.62 9.28
C TYR A 74 -2.64 27.46 10.20
N ASN A 75 -3.72 28.03 9.63
CA ASN A 75 -4.77 28.64 10.44
C ASN A 75 -5.50 27.53 11.23
N THR A 76 -5.52 27.65 12.55
CA THR A 76 -6.06 26.62 13.45
C THR A 76 -7.58 26.47 13.33
N GLY A 77 -8.34 27.54 13.11
CA GLY A 77 -9.79 27.46 12.93
C GLY A 77 -10.17 26.70 11.65
N LEU A 78 -9.53 27.03 10.53
CA LEU A 78 -9.74 26.30 9.26
C LEU A 78 -9.26 24.84 9.34
N LEU A 79 -8.19 24.58 10.10
CA LEU A 79 -7.72 23.22 10.31
C LEU A 79 -8.69 22.41 11.17
N GLU A 80 -9.24 23.01 12.22
CA GLU A 80 -10.24 22.38 13.08
C GLU A 80 -11.48 21.95 12.29
N GLU A 81 -12.06 22.86 11.50
CA GLU A 81 -13.19 22.54 10.63
C GLU A 81 -12.83 21.42 9.65
N LYS A 82 -11.65 21.48 9.04
CA LYS A 82 -11.19 20.44 8.12
C LYS A 82 -11.03 19.08 8.80
N ILE A 83 -10.51 19.03 10.03
CA ILE A 83 -10.39 17.80 10.82
C ILE A 83 -11.77 17.17 11.05
N LYS A 84 -12.76 17.96 11.45
CA LYS A 84 -14.13 17.49 11.70
C LYS A 84 -14.78 16.98 10.41
N VAL A 85 -14.70 17.75 9.32
CA VAL A 85 -15.31 17.39 8.04
C VAL A 85 -14.66 16.14 7.44
N PHE A 86 -13.34 16.01 7.49
CA PHE A 86 -12.66 14.82 6.97
C PHE A 86 -13.06 13.56 7.72
N ARG A 87 -13.21 13.66 9.04
CA ARG A 87 -13.66 12.56 9.88
C ARG A 87 -15.10 12.15 9.57
N GLU A 88 -15.98 13.13 9.37
CA GLU A 88 -17.36 12.88 8.96
C GLU A 88 -17.43 12.20 7.59
N ILE A 89 -16.66 12.68 6.61
CA ILE A 89 -16.61 12.09 5.27
C ILE A 89 -16.12 10.64 5.31
N THR A 90 -15.08 10.35 6.10
CA THR A 90 -14.54 8.99 6.18
C THR A 90 -15.42 8.04 6.97
N GLY A 91 -16.14 8.54 7.98
CA GLY A 91 -16.92 7.71 8.90
C GLY A 91 -16.06 6.88 9.86
N PHE A 92 -14.76 7.19 9.97
CA PHE A 92 -13.84 6.39 10.80
C PHE A 92 -14.14 6.55 12.29
N GLY A 93 -13.96 5.46 13.04
CA GLY A 93 -13.84 5.50 14.49
C GLY A 93 -12.65 6.37 14.95
N GLU A 94 -12.64 6.76 16.21
CA GLU A 94 -11.57 7.60 16.79
C GLU A 94 -10.18 7.00 16.55
N GLU A 95 -10.00 5.72 16.90
CA GLU A 95 -8.71 5.03 16.80
C GLU A 95 -8.22 4.92 15.35
N ASP A 96 -9.08 4.55 14.40
CA ASP A 96 -8.70 4.45 12.99
C ASP A 96 -8.41 5.83 12.39
N TYR A 97 -9.12 6.87 12.82
CA TYR A 97 -8.87 8.23 12.37
C TYR A 97 -7.53 8.76 12.90
N GLU A 98 -7.17 8.45 14.15
CA GLU A 98 -5.84 8.72 14.72
C GLU A 98 -4.74 8.06 13.86
N VAL A 99 -4.88 6.77 13.55
CA VAL A 99 -3.93 6.02 12.73
C VAL A 99 -3.84 6.61 11.32
N PHE A 100 -4.97 6.97 10.72
CA PHE A 100 -5.04 7.58 9.40
C PHE A 100 -4.27 8.91 9.34
N VAL A 101 -4.52 9.80 10.30
CA VAL A 101 -3.85 11.10 10.40
C VAL A 101 -2.37 10.94 10.69
N GLY A 102 -1.99 10.06 11.62
CA GLY A 102 -0.59 9.80 11.96
C GLY A 102 0.23 9.19 10.80
N ARG A 103 -0.40 8.34 9.98
CA ARG A 103 0.24 7.76 8.78
C ARG A 103 0.32 8.75 7.62
N ASN A 104 -0.68 9.63 7.47
CA ASN A 104 -0.68 10.64 6.41
C ASN A 104 -1.11 12.04 6.86
N PRO A 105 -0.24 12.77 7.59
CA PRO A 105 -0.55 14.14 8.01
C PRO A 105 -0.76 15.10 6.83
N LYS A 106 -0.25 14.75 5.65
CA LYS A 106 -0.41 15.56 4.43
C LYS A 106 -1.85 15.61 3.94
N ILE A 107 -2.79 14.81 4.49
CA ILE A 107 -4.21 14.91 4.12
C ILE A 107 -4.74 16.34 4.23
N PHE A 108 -4.33 17.09 5.26
CA PHE A 108 -4.88 18.43 5.52
C PHE A 108 -4.42 19.48 4.50
N LYS A 109 -3.47 19.13 3.63
CA LYS A 109 -3.05 19.96 2.49
C LYS A 109 -4.05 19.90 1.34
N TYR A 110 -4.92 18.88 1.29
CA TYR A 110 -5.94 18.74 0.25
C TYR A 110 -7.19 19.56 0.59
N GLY A 111 -7.93 19.91 -0.46
CA GLY A 111 -9.24 20.54 -0.36
C GLY A 111 -10.30 19.52 0.04
N VAL A 112 -11.32 19.98 0.77
CA VAL A 112 -12.45 19.16 1.24
C VAL A 112 -13.19 18.51 0.09
N GLU A 113 -13.51 19.26 -0.95
CA GLU A 113 -14.28 18.73 -2.08
C GLU A 113 -13.53 17.64 -2.85
N ASN A 114 -12.20 17.74 -2.99
CA ASN A 114 -11.39 16.69 -3.63
C ASN A 114 -11.39 15.41 -2.79
N PHE A 115 -11.32 15.55 -1.46
CA PHE A 115 -11.37 14.44 -0.54
C PHE A 115 -12.75 13.76 -0.58
N ARG A 116 -13.82 14.56 -0.47
CA ARG A 116 -15.21 14.12 -0.57
C ARG A 116 -15.49 13.39 -1.87
N GLY A 117 -15.16 14.02 -3.01
CA GLY A 117 -15.38 13.42 -4.32
C GLY A 117 -14.60 12.12 -4.52
N THR A 118 -13.42 11.98 -3.91
CA THR A 118 -12.70 10.70 -3.91
C THR A 118 -13.45 9.65 -3.11
N VAL A 119 -13.84 9.95 -1.87
CA VAL A 119 -14.57 9.01 -1.01
C VAL A 119 -15.89 8.57 -1.64
N GLU A 120 -16.70 9.51 -2.12
CA GLU A 120 -17.96 9.23 -2.81
C GLU A 120 -17.77 8.40 -4.08
N TYR A 121 -16.71 8.66 -4.84
CA TYR A 121 -16.38 7.87 -6.01
C TYR A 121 -16.09 6.40 -5.65
N PHE A 122 -15.27 6.13 -4.64
CA PHE A 122 -14.99 4.75 -4.21
C PHE A 122 -16.23 4.05 -3.66
N LYS A 123 -17.08 4.76 -2.88
CA LYS A 123 -18.38 4.23 -2.44
C LYS A 123 -19.29 3.90 -3.63
N GLY A 124 -19.34 4.78 -4.63
CA GLY A 124 -20.10 4.59 -5.87
C GLY A 124 -19.63 3.42 -6.73
N LEU A 125 -18.38 2.98 -6.59
CA LEU A 125 -17.89 1.75 -7.21
C LEU A 125 -18.34 0.47 -6.50
N GLY A 126 -19.01 0.58 -5.36
CA GLY A 126 -19.42 -0.56 -4.53
C GLY A 126 -18.36 -1.01 -3.52
N ILE A 127 -17.40 -0.14 -3.17
CA ILE A 127 -16.46 -0.40 -2.07
C ILE A 127 -17.13 0.03 -0.77
N GLY A 128 -17.47 -0.93 0.08
CA GLY A 128 -18.04 -0.69 1.40
C GLY A 128 -17.05 -0.02 2.37
N GLU A 129 -17.55 0.43 3.52
CA GLU A 129 -16.82 1.24 4.50
C GLU A 129 -15.50 0.60 4.93
N GLU A 130 -15.51 -0.67 5.37
CA GLU A 130 -14.29 -1.40 5.79
C GLU A 130 -13.24 -1.48 4.66
N GLY A 131 -13.70 -1.66 3.42
CA GLY A 131 -12.84 -1.69 2.24
C GLY A 131 -12.21 -0.33 1.98
N LEU A 132 -13.01 0.73 2.11
CA LEU A 132 -12.56 2.11 1.95
C LEU A 132 -11.57 2.51 3.06
N GLU A 133 -11.88 2.18 4.31
CA GLU A 133 -10.99 2.34 5.47
C GLU A 133 -9.61 1.74 5.18
N ARG A 134 -9.59 0.46 4.81
CA ARG A 134 -8.34 -0.22 4.48
C ARG A 134 -7.58 0.44 3.34
N ILE A 135 -8.28 0.92 2.31
CA ILE A 135 -7.65 1.62 1.17
C ILE A 135 -7.04 2.94 1.64
N LEU A 136 -7.78 3.77 2.36
CA LEU A 136 -7.31 5.08 2.81
C LEU A 136 -6.17 4.97 3.83
N LEU A 137 -6.22 4.00 4.74
CA LEU A 137 -5.19 3.74 5.75
C LEU A 137 -3.86 3.25 5.16
N ASN A 138 -3.92 2.39 4.14
CA ASN A 138 -2.73 1.77 3.57
C ASN A 138 -2.22 2.46 2.29
N TYR A 139 -3.11 3.17 1.59
CA TYR A 139 -2.80 3.90 0.35
C TYR A 139 -3.28 5.36 0.40
N PRO A 140 -2.85 6.14 1.41
CA PRO A 140 -3.29 7.53 1.58
C PRO A 140 -3.00 8.44 0.38
N ARG A 141 -2.03 8.06 -0.47
CA ARG A 141 -1.70 8.78 -1.71
C ARG A 141 -2.83 8.78 -2.74
N ILE A 142 -3.82 7.91 -2.59
CA ILE A 142 -4.98 7.84 -3.50
C ILE A 142 -5.71 9.19 -3.60
N LEU A 143 -5.75 9.92 -2.49
CA LEU A 143 -6.36 11.25 -2.37
C LEU A 143 -5.60 12.36 -3.12
N THR A 144 -4.41 12.07 -3.64
CA THR A 144 -3.62 13.03 -4.45
C THR A 144 -4.01 13.03 -5.92
N TYR A 145 -4.76 12.02 -6.35
CA TYR A 145 -5.13 11.85 -7.74
C TYR A 145 -6.54 12.35 -7.99
N SER A 146 -6.72 13.03 -9.12
CA SER A 146 -8.04 13.44 -9.56
C SER A 146 -8.89 12.23 -9.93
N VAL A 147 -10.14 12.22 -9.46
CA VAL A 147 -11.14 11.22 -9.84
C VAL A 147 -11.36 11.24 -11.36
N THR A 148 -11.53 12.42 -11.95
CA THR A 148 -11.96 12.57 -13.35
C THR A 148 -10.83 12.32 -14.35
N SER A 149 -9.61 12.77 -14.04
CA SER A 149 -8.49 12.70 -14.99
C SER A 149 -7.54 11.54 -14.73
N LYS A 150 -7.61 10.88 -13.57
CA LYS A 150 -6.68 9.78 -13.23
C LYS A 150 -7.39 8.51 -12.79
N LEU A 151 -8.18 8.55 -11.72
CA LEU A 151 -8.72 7.34 -11.11
C LEU A 151 -9.76 6.65 -12.01
N ARG A 152 -10.76 7.40 -12.48
CA ARG A 152 -11.81 6.88 -13.37
C ARG A 152 -11.26 6.38 -14.71
N PRO A 153 -10.42 7.12 -15.44
CA PRO A 153 -9.85 6.60 -16.69
C PRO A 153 -9.02 5.32 -16.53
N ASN A 154 -8.32 5.14 -15.40
CA ASN A 154 -7.58 3.92 -15.12
C ASN A 154 -8.51 2.73 -14.84
N ILE A 155 -9.58 2.95 -14.07
CA ILE A 155 -10.56 1.91 -13.76
C ILE A 155 -11.34 1.52 -15.02
N SER A 156 -11.74 2.48 -15.86
CA SER A 156 -12.38 2.21 -17.15
C SER A 156 -11.47 1.39 -18.07
N TYR A 157 -10.17 1.73 -18.12
CA TYR A 157 -9.21 0.94 -18.90
C TYR A 157 -9.20 -0.54 -18.50
N PHE A 158 -9.16 -0.86 -17.19
CA PHE A 158 -9.23 -2.27 -16.77
C PHE A 158 -10.59 -2.90 -17.08
N THR A 159 -11.67 -2.14 -16.95
CA THR A 159 -13.02 -2.59 -17.25
C THR A 159 -13.13 -3.04 -18.71
N ASP A 160 -12.64 -2.23 -19.64
CA ASP A 160 -12.68 -2.52 -21.07
C ASP A 160 -11.67 -3.61 -21.46
N ARG A 161 -10.44 -3.53 -20.92
CA ARG A 161 -9.33 -4.43 -21.29
C ARG A 161 -9.56 -5.87 -20.86
N LEU A 162 -10.17 -6.06 -19.68
CA LEU A 162 -10.40 -7.38 -19.06
C LEU A 162 -11.87 -7.80 -19.08
N ASP A 163 -12.78 -7.02 -19.66
CA ASP A 163 -14.23 -7.26 -19.60
C ASP A 163 -14.75 -7.40 -18.16
N LEU A 164 -14.34 -6.46 -17.29
CA LEU A 164 -14.76 -6.48 -15.88
C LEU A 164 -16.22 -6.09 -15.74
N LYS A 165 -16.95 -6.85 -14.94
CA LYS A 165 -18.31 -6.48 -14.52
C LYS A 165 -18.23 -5.47 -13.38
N PRO A 166 -19.26 -4.65 -13.12
CA PRO A 166 -19.26 -3.69 -12.01
C PRO A 166 -18.89 -4.31 -10.66
N ARG A 167 -19.31 -5.56 -10.41
CA ARG A 167 -18.97 -6.32 -9.19
C ARG A 167 -17.49 -6.69 -9.06
N ASP A 168 -16.76 -6.74 -10.17
CA ASP A 168 -15.36 -7.13 -10.21
C ASP A 168 -14.43 -5.95 -9.83
N VAL A 169 -14.87 -4.70 -10.06
CA VAL A 169 -14.07 -3.50 -9.77
C VAL A 169 -13.72 -3.37 -8.28
N PRO A 170 -14.66 -3.54 -7.31
CA PRO A 170 -14.30 -3.59 -5.90
C PRO A 170 -13.32 -4.70 -5.54
N VAL A 171 -13.40 -5.86 -6.19
CA VAL A 171 -12.48 -6.99 -5.94
C VAL A 171 -11.07 -6.59 -6.36
N LEU A 172 -10.92 -6.08 -7.58
CA LEU A 172 -9.66 -5.60 -8.13
C LEU A 172 -9.03 -4.52 -7.24
N LEU A 173 -9.81 -3.49 -6.90
CA LEU A 173 -9.33 -2.34 -6.14
C LEU A 173 -9.03 -2.69 -4.69
N LYS A 174 -9.83 -3.54 -4.03
CA LYS A 174 -9.49 -4.00 -2.67
C LYS A 174 -8.24 -4.87 -2.65
N GLY A 175 -7.99 -5.65 -3.71
CA GLY A 175 -6.80 -6.50 -3.82
C GLY A 175 -5.53 -5.69 -4.04
N PHE A 176 -5.56 -4.73 -4.97
CA PHE A 176 -4.41 -3.86 -5.23
C PHE A 176 -4.86 -2.45 -5.66
N PRO A 177 -5.14 -1.55 -4.70
CA PRO A 177 -5.58 -0.18 -4.99
C PRO A 177 -4.70 0.60 -5.97
N PRO A 178 -3.35 0.42 -5.99
CA PRO A 178 -2.49 1.14 -6.93
C PRO A 178 -2.86 1.07 -8.40
N LEU A 179 -3.58 0.04 -8.84
CA LEU A 179 -4.07 -0.04 -10.22
C LEU A 179 -4.90 1.19 -10.64
N ALA A 180 -5.59 1.84 -9.70
CA ALA A 180 -6.35 3.05 -9.98
C ALA A 180 -5.47 4.26 -10.37
N TRP A 181 -4.15 4.23 -10.19
CA TRP A 181 -3.28 5.37 -10.55
C TRP A 181 -1.93 5.02 -11.19
N LEU A 182 -1.58 3.75 -11.33
CA LEU A 182 -0.39 3.34 -12.08
C LEU A 182 -0.45 3.80 -13.55
N ARG A 183 0.69 3.83 -14.23
CA ARG A 183 0.78 4.24 -15.63
C ARG A 183 0.17 3.16 -16.51
N LYS A 184 -0.70 3.55 -17.44
CA LYS A 184 -1.45 2.61 -18.28
C LYS A 184 -0.51 1.82 -19.19
N GLU A 185 0.51 2.48 -19.71
CA GLU A 185 1.50 1.90 -20.61
C GLU A 185 2.33 0.82 -19.92
N ASP A 186 2.64 1.00 -18.63
CA ASP A 186 3.35 -0.01 -17.83
C ASP A 186 2.46 -1.19 -17.46
N LEU A 187 1.14 -0.96 -17.33
CA LEU A 187 0.16 -2.01 -17.05
C LEU A 187 -0.11 -2.84 -18.30
N GLU A 188 -0.30 -2.21 -19.46
CA GLU A 188 -0.54 -2.89 -20.74
C GLU A 188 0.62 -3.81 -21.09
N ARG A 189 1.87 -3.32 -21.03
CA ARG A 189 3.06 -4.15 -21.28
C ARG A 189 3.12 -5.41 -20.43
N LYS A 190 2.65 -5.34 -19.17
CA LYS A 190 2.62 -6.51 -18.28
C LYS A 190 1.49 -7.45 -18.64
N LEU A 191 0.31 -6.93 -19.02
CA LEU A 191 -0.81 -7.74 -19.46
C LEU A 191 -0.48 -8.47 -20.77
N GLU A 192 0.03 -7.77 -21.78
CA GLU A 192 0.46 -8.35 -23.06
C GLU A 192 1.53 -9.45 -22.85
N PHE A 193 2.50 -9.17 -21.98
CA PHE A 193 3.52 -10.15 -21.62
C PHE A 193 2.91 -11.41 -20.99
N LEU A 194 2.06 -11.26 -19.98
CA LEU A 194 1.43 -12.40 -19.29
C LEU A 194 0.51 -13.19 -20.24
N GLU A 195 -0.25 -12.50 -21.09
CA GLU A 195 -1.09 -13.13 -22.12
C GLU A 195 -0.28 -13.98 -23.08
N THR A 196 0.84 -13.43 -23.56
CA THR A 196 1.73 -14.11 -24.51
C THR A 196 2.44 -15.29 -23.87
N GLU A 197 3.06 -15.08 -22.70
CA GLU A 197 3.87 -16.11 -22.03
C GLU A 197 3.07 -17.25 -21.43
N LEU A 198 1.77 -17.04 -21.16
CA LEU A 198 0.89 -18.07 -20.58
C LEU A 198 -0.13 -18.61 -21.60
N GLY A 199 -0.20 -18.03 -22.81
CA GLY A 199 -1.24 -18.35 -23.78
C GLY A 199 -2.65 -18.21 -23.19
N TYR A 200 -2.86 -17.11 -22.47
CA TYR A 200 -4.15 -16.81 -21.84
C TYR A 200 -5.03 -15.99 -22.76
N ASP A 201 -6.30 -16.38 -22.82
CA ASP A 201 -7.33 -15.52 -23.38
C ASP A 201 -7.77 -14.44 -22.37
N LYS A 202 -8.73 -13.62 -22.78
CA LYS A 202 -9.25 -12.54 -21.94
C LYS A 202 -9.92 -13.06 -20.66
N GLU A 203 -10.58 -14.22 -20.71
CA GLU A 203 -11.26 -14.79 -19.54
C GLU A 203 -10.25 -15.32 -18.51
N ASP A 204 -9.22 -16.02 -18.98
CA ASP A 204 -8.09 -16.50 -18.18
C ASP A 204 -7.38 -15.30 -17.51
N MET A 205 -7.09 -14.24 -18.26
CA MET A 205 -6.50 -13.01 -17.71
C MET A 205 -7.39 -12.34 -16.69
N ARG A 206 -8.69 -12.18 -16.97
CA ARG A 206 -9.63 -11.60 -16.00
C ARG A 206 -9.64 -12.41 -14.70
N GLY A 207 -9.71 -13.74 -14.80
CA GLY A 207 -9.69 -14.63 -13.64
C GLY A 207 -8.40 -14.51 -12.82
N MET A 208 -7.25 -14.54 -13.49
CA MET A 208 -5.94 -14.41 -12.85
C MET A 208 -5.76 -13.06 -12.14
N ILE A 209 -6.07 -11.96 -12.82
CA ILE A 209 -5.89 -10.60 -12.30
C ILE A 209 -6.87 -10.28 -11.17
N LEU A 210 -8.11 -10.78 -11.20
CA LEU A 210 -9.03 -10.63 -10.07
C LEU A 210 -8.59 -11.42 -8.84
N ARG A 211 -7.93 -12.57 -9.04
CA ARG A 211 -7.40 -13.40 -7.96
C ARG A 211 -6.12 -12.83 -7.33
N MET A 212 -5.24 -12.23 -8.13
CA MET A 212 -3.97 -11.66 -7.65
C MET A 212 -3.56 -10.39 -8.42
N PRO A 213 -4.23 -9.25 -8.20
CA PRO A 213 -3.95 -8.02 -8.92
C PRO A 213 -2.54 -7.44 -8.64
N GLN A 214 -1.90 -7.86 -7.54
CA GLN A 214 -0.54 -7.48 -7.16
C GLN A 214 0.51 -7.90 -8.19
N VAL A 215 0.23 -8.90 -9.03
CA VAL A 215 1.13 -9.30 -10.13
C VAL A 215 1.47 -8.10 -11.01
N LEU A 216 0.51 -7.21 -11.26
CA LEU A 216 0.71 -5.99 -12.06
C LEU A 216 1.52 -4.90 -11.33
N GLY A 217 1.76 -5.06 -10.03
CA GLY A 217 2.66 -4.21 -9.24
C GLY A 217 4.14 -4.58 -9.40
N LEU A 218 4.44 -5.77 -9.91
CA LEU A 218 5.81 -6.28 -10.02
C LEU A 218 6.58 -5.66 -11.19
N SER A 219 7.91 -5.70 -11.12
CA SER A 219 8.76 -5.30 -12.24
C SER A 219 8.71 -6.37 -13.32
N LEU A 220 8.51 -5.96 -14.58
CA LEU A 220 8.52 -6.88 -15.71
C LEU A 220 9.88 -7.60 -15.82
N GLU A 221 10.97 -6.83 -15.87
CA GLU A 221 12.33 -7.36 -16.07
C GLU A 221 12.91 -8.03 -14.81
N ARG A 222 12.65 -7.50 -13.62
CA ARG A 222 13.29 -7.99 -12.39
C ARG A 222 12.49 -9.04 -11.64
N ASN A 223 11.23 -9.25 -11.99
CA ASN A 223 10.35 -10.16 -11.26
C ASN A 223 9.58 -11.10 -12.20
N LEU A 224 8.72 -10.58 -13.07
CA LEU A 224 7.80 -11.41 -13.86
C LEU A 224 8.54 -12.34 -14.81
N LYS A 225 9.45 -11.79 -15.64
CA LYS A 225 10.24 -12.57 -16.60
C LYS A 225 11.07 -13.68 -15.93
N PRO A 226 11.96 -13.38 -14.96
CA PRO A 226 12.75 -14.43 -14.32
C PRO A 226 11.91 -15.49 -13.61
N SER A 227 10.77 -15.10 -13.03
CA SER A 227 9.91 -16.05 -12.31
C SER A 227 9.20 -17.01 -13.26
N LEU A 228 8.69 -16.52 -14.39
CA LEU A 228 8.07 -17.37 -15.41
C LEU A 228 9.10 -18.28 -16.09
N GLU A 229 10.27 -17.76 -16.43
CA GLU A 229 11.35 -18.55 -17.02
C GLU A 229 11.77 -19.69 -16.09
N TYR A 230 12.06 -19.37 -14.82
CA TYR A 230 12.41 -20.39 -13.84
C TYR A 230 11.29 -21.43 -13.66
N LEU A 231 10.05 -21.01 -13.45
CA LEU A 231 8.94 -21.96 -13.29
C LEU A 231 8.74 -22.80 -14.55
N ARG A 232 8.89 -22.22 -15.75
CA ARG A 232 8.80 -22.96 -17.02
C ARG A 232 9.83 -24.08 -17.10
N GLU A 233 11.08 -23.80 -16.73
CA GLU A 233 12.15 -24.80 -16.68
C GLU A 233 11.86 -25.90 -15.65
N GLU A 234 11.27 -25.53 -14.53
CA GLU A 234 11.02 -26.43 -13.40
C GLU A 234 9.81 -27.35 -13.61
N ILE A 235 8.68 -26.83 -14.08
CA ILE A 235 7.40 -27.57 -14.14
C ILE A 235 6.86 -27.76 -15.56
N GLY A 236 7.50 -27.19 -16.57
CA GLY A 236 7.07 -27.22 -17.96
C GLY A 236 5.92 -26.25 -18.28
N GLU A 237 5.75 -25.98 -19.58
CA GLU A 237 4.81 -24.97 -20.10
C GLU A 237 3.35 -25.23 -19.68
N ALA A 238 2.86 -26.45 -19.85
CA ALA A 238 1.47 -26.79 -19.53
C ALA A 238 1.15 -26.62 -18.03
N SER A 239 2.05 -27.12 -17.16
CA SER A 239 1.89 -26.97 -15.71
C SER A 239 2.03 -25.51 -15.28
N LEU A 240 2.91 -24.73 -15.91
CA LEU A 240 3.05 -23.30 -15.64
C LEU A 240 1.74 -22.56 -15.93
N ARG A 241 1.19 -22.78 -17.12
CA ARG A 241 -0.09 -22.21 -17.54
C ARG A 241 -1.19 -22.52 -16.54
N GLU A 242 -1.33 -23.77 -16.10
CA GLU A 242 -2.35 -24.14 -15.12
C GLU A 242 -2.05 -23.53 -13.74
N SER A 243 -0.78 -23.57 -13.30
CA SER A 243 -0.34 -23.07 -11.99
C SER A 243 -0.56 -21.58 -11.82
N CYS A 244 -0.25 -20.78 -12.84
CA CYS A 244 -0.50 -19.33 -12.80
C CYS A 244 -1.99 -19.01 -12.83
N LYS A 245 -2.84 -19.91 -13.35
CA LYS A 245 -4.29 -19.72 -13.41
C LYS A 245 -4.86 -19.95 -12.01
N GLU A 246 -4.56 -21.09 -11.41
CA GLU A 246 -5.10 -21.47 -10.09
C GLU A 246 -4.41 -20.77 -8.92
N PHE A 247 -3.09 -20.58 -9.01
CA PHE A 247 -2.23 -20.04 -7.94
C PHE A 247 -1.32 -18.88 -8.42
N PRO A 248 -1.87 -17.77 -8.94
CA PRO A 248 -1.08 -16.63 -9.40
C PRO A 248 -0.22 -15.97 -8.30
N SER A 249 -0.50 -16.28 -7.03
CA SER A 249 0.33 -15.86 -5.90
C SER A 249 1.79 -16.29 -6.02
N VAL A 250 2.09 -17.40 -6.72
CA VAL A 250 3.47 -17.88 -6.94
C VAL A 250 4.36 -16.80 -7.56
N LEU A 251 3.81 -15.97 -8.46
CA LEU A 251 4.54 -14.90 -9.14
C LEU A 251 4.83 -13.70 -8.22
N VAL A 252 4.08 -13.54 -7.13
CA VAL A 252 4.22 -12.43 -6.19
C VAL A 252 5.29 -12.72 -5.13
N TYR A 253 5.57 -14.00 -4.87
CA TYR A 253 6.62 -14.36 -3.93
C TYR A 253 8.02 -14.10 -4.51
N SER A 254 8.98 -13.81 -3.62
CA SER A 254 10.37 -13.63 -4.03
C SER A 254 10.90 -14.91 -4.66
N LEU A 255 11.37 -14.82 -5.90
CA LEU A 255 11.98 -15.94 -6.61
C LEU A 255 13.15 -16.51 -5.80
N GLU A 256 14.13 -15.67 -5.48
CA GLU A 256 15.35 -16.07 -4.76
C GLU A 256 15.11 -16.28 -3.26
N GLY A 257 14.16 -15.55 -2.67
CA GLY A 257 13.91 -15.62 -1.22
C GLY A 257 12.94 -16.72 -0.79
N ARG A 258 12.14 -17.27 -1.71
CA ARG A 258 11.11 -18.26 -1.38
C ARG A 258 10.93 -19.34 -2.42
N VAL A 259 10.70 -18.97 -3.68
CA VAL A 259 10.29 -19.94 -4.71
C VAL A 259 11.42 -20.93 -4.98
N ARG A 260 12.61 -20.45 -5.39
CA ARG A 260 13.77 -21.28 -5.72
C ARG A 260 14.25 -22.15 -4.55
N PRO A 261 14.49 -21.61 -3.33
CA PRO A 261 14.94 -22.45 -2.21
C PRO A 261 13.97 -23.60 -1.88
N ARG A 262 12.67 -23.37 -2.06
CA ARG A 262 11.64 -24.39 -1.80
C ARG A 262 11.58 -25.43 -2.91
N VAL A 263 11.71 -25.03 -4.17
CA VAL A 263 11.81 -25.98 -5.30
C VAL A 263 13.06 -26.86 -5.15
N GLU A 264 14.21 -26.27 -4.80
CA GLU A 264 15.45 -27.02 -4.55
C GLU A 264 15.31 -28.00 -3.38
N GLU A 265 14.63 -27.60 -2.30
CA GLU A 265 14.34 -28.48 -1.17
C GLU A 265 13.44 -29.66 -1.57
N LEU A 266 12.40 -29.41 -2.39
CA LEU A 266 11.53 -30.45 -2.92
C LEU A 266 12.33 -31.46 -3.75
N LYS A 267 13.15 -30.97 -4.68
CA LYS A 267 14.03 -31.81 -5.51
C LYS A 267 15.00 -32.64 -4.66
N ARG A 268 15.62 -32.04 -3.63
CA ARG A 268 16.55 -32.76 -2.73
C ARG A 268 15.87 -33.90 -1.98
N ARG A 269 14.56 -33.82 -1.76
CA ARG A 269 13.74 -34.86 -1.13
C ARG A 269 13.09 -35.81 -2.15
N GLY A 270 13.45 -35.74 -3.42
CA GLY A 270 12.92 -36.61 -4.47
C GLY A 270 11.54 -36.21 -5.01
N PHE A 271 11.08 -34.99 -4.74
CA PHE A 271 9.83 -34.48 -5.31
C PHE A 271 10.10 -33.82 -6.67
N GLU A 272 9.43 -34.34 -7.70
CA GLU A 272 9.40 -33.73 -9.02
C GLU A 272 8.45 -32.51 -9.04
N PRO A 273 8.94 -31.30 -9.39
CA PRO A 273 8.12 -30.11 -9.54
C PRO A 273 6.89 -30.35 -10.43
N ARG A 274 5.70 -30.15 -9.86
CA ARG A 274 4.41 -30.26 -10.59
C ARG A 274 3.42 -29.21 -10.11
N PHE A 275 2.29 -29.06 -10.82
CA PHE A 275 1.21 -28.13 -10.49
C PHE A 275 0.84 -28.10 -8.98
N VAL A 276 0.61 -29.28 -8.38
CA VAL A 276 0.25 -29.41 -6.95
C VAL A 276 1.33 -28.83 -6.02
N GLN A 277 2.59 -28.86 -6.44
CA GLN A 277 3.69 -28.35 -5.62
C GLN A 277 3.81 -26.83 -5.71
N VAL A 278 3.39 -26.20 -6.83
CA VAL A 278 3.38 -24.73 -6.92
C VAL A 278 2.51 -24.10 -5.83
N TYR A 279 1.37 -24.72 -5.52
CA TYR A 279 0.56 -24.32 -4.37
C TYR A 279 1.37 -24.33 -3.06
N VAL A 280 2.20 -25.35 -2.83
CA VAL A 280 2.99 -25.45 -1.60
C VAL A 280 4.10 -24.40 -1.50
N LEU A 281 4.60 -23.91 -2.64
CA LEU A 281 5.56 -22.80 -2.69
C LEU A 281 4.99 -21.51 -2.07
N GLY A 282 3.66 -21.36 -2.07
CA GLY A 282 2.96 -20.21 -1.50
C GLY A 282 2.59 -20.33 -0.02
N LEU A 283 2.81 -21.48 0.62
CA LEU A 283 2.45 -21.67 2.03
C LEU A 283 3.26 -20.75 2.94
N GLY A 284 2.64 -20.27 4.03
CA GLY A 284 3.36 -19.60 5.11
C GLY A 284 4.40 -20.54 5.74
N GLU A 285 5.47 -19.98 6.33
CA GLU A 285 6.64 -20.75 6.82
C GLU A 285 6.27 -21.92 7.73
N GLU A 286 5.35 -21.73 8.66
CA GLU A 286 4.92 -22.80 9.58
C GLU A 286 4.19 -23.93 8.84
N ARG A 287 3.30 -23.60 7.91
CA ARG A 287 2.56 -24.58 7.10
C ARG A 287 3.49 -25.32 6.14
N TRP A 288 4.47 -24.61 5.58
CA TRP A 288 5.51 -25.19 4.74
C TRP A 288 6.32 -26.25 5.51
N LYS A 289 6.80 -25.93 6.71
CA LYS A 289 7.54 -26.88 7.57
C LYS A 289 6.70 -28.10 7.94
N LYS A 290 5.48 -27.89 8.42
CA LYS A 290 4.54 -28.97 8.75
C LYS A 290 4.23 -29.86 7.55
N TRP A 291 4.10 -29.26 6.35
CA TRP A 291 3.89 -30.02 5.13
C TRP A 291 5.10 -30.89 4.80
N LEU A 292 6.32 -30.34 4.88
CA LEU A 292 7.57 -31.08 4.66
C LEU A 292 7.79 -32.23 5.65
N GLU A 293 7.46 -32.04 6.93
CA GLU A 293 7.55 -33.07 7.97
C GLU A 293 6.62 -34.24 7.67
N LYS A 294 5.35 -33.97 7.35
CA LYS A 294 4.36 -34.98 6.96
C LYS A 294 4.75 -35.78 5.73
N GLN A 295 5.44 -35.12 4.78
CA GLN A 295 5.96 -35.80 3.59
C GLN A 295 7.12 -36.75 3.93
N GLY A 296 7.90 -36.49 4.99
CA GLY A 296 8.93 -37.42 5.48
C GLY A 296 8.34 -38.62 6.22
N GLU A 297 7.24 -38.45 6.95
CA GLU A 297 6.55 -39.53 7.69
C GLU A 297 5.83 -40.53 6.80
N THR A 298 5.42 -40.12 5.60
CA THR A 298 4.73 -40.98 4.61
C THR A 298 5.67 -41.66 3.62
N TRP A 299 6.97 -41.34 3.68
CA TRP A 299 8.02 -41.82 2.76
C TRP A 299 9.14 -42.60 3.46
N THR A 300 8.88 -43.19 4.64
CA THR A 300 9.63 -44.38 5.03
C THR A 300 9.20 -45.49 4.08
N ILE A 301 9.94 -45.62 2.97
CA ILE A 301 9.87 -46.77 2.07
C ILE A 301 9.95 -48.01 2.96
N ASN A 302 8.87 -48.81 2.97
CA ASN A 302 9.00 -50.22 3.31
C ASN A 302 9.99 -50.80 2.31
N GLU A 303 11.14 -51.24 2.85
CA GLU A 303 12.28 -51.84 2.16
C GLU A 303 11.90 -52.86 1.08
#